data_AF-A0A919VDV5-F1
#
_entry.id   AF-A0A919VDV5-F1
#
_cell.length_a   1.000
_cell.length_b   1.000
_cell.length_c   1.000
_cell.angle_alpha   90.00
_cell.angle_beta   90.00
_cell.angle_gamma   90.00
#
_symmetry.space_group_name_H-M   'P 1'
#
loop_
_entity.id
_entity.type
_entity.pdbx_description
1 polymer ?
#
loop_
_entity_poly.entity_id
_entity_poly.type
_entity_poly.pdbx_seq_one_letter_code
_entity_poly.pdbx_strand_id
1 'polypeptide(L)'
;MDKELKIIDLKDKVQQFCEDRDWDQFHNPKELAIGAVTEAAELLDIFRFKSEEDMEEIMNNIEKRKDVEDELADTFFFLLRFCQLYDIDLSTALINKIEKNSAKYPIDKFRGSNKKSSEV
;
A
#
# COMPACT_ATOMS: atom_id res chain seq x y z
N MET A 1 16.78 -7.52 -0.61
CA MET A 1 16.17 -7.03 0.63
C MET A 1 14.81 -7.69 0.84
N ASP A 2 13.85 -7.53 -0.07
CA ASP A 2 12.48 -8.09 0.07
C ASP A 2 12.40 -9.62 0.11
N LYS A 3 13.39 -10.33 -0.45
CA LYS A 3 13.47 -11.80 -0.37
C LYS A 3 13.87 -12.31 1.02
N GLU A 4 14.35 -11.43 1.89
CA GLU A 4 14.95 -11.77 3.19
C GLU A 4 14.23 -11.09 4.35
N LEU A 5 13.81 -9.83 4.18
CA LEU A 5 13.01 -9.10 5.16
C LEU A 5 11.55 -9.54 5.12
N LYS A 6 11.03 -9.89 6.30
CA LYS A 6 9.62 -10.22 6.51
C LYS A 6 8.86 -8.95 6.89
N ILE A 7 7.54 -8.99 6.74
CA ILE A 7 6.66 -7.89 7.16
C ILE A 7 6.85 -7.54 8.65
N ILE A 8 7.15 -8.54 9.50
CA ILE A 8 7.42 -8.28 10.92
C ILE A 8 8.66 -7.39 11.11
N ASP A 9 9.74 -7.63 10.36
CA ASP A 9 10.96 -6.82 10.47
C ASP A 9 10.71 -5.36 10.06
N LEU A 10 9.77 -5.14 9.13
CA LEU A 10 9.37 -3.79 8.70
C LEU A 10 8.45 -3.11 9.74
N LYS A 11 7.51 -3.86 10.33
CA LYS A 11 6.68 -3.36 11.44
C LYS A 11 7.55 -2.92 12.61
N ASP A 12 8.57 -3.70 12.96
CA ASP A 12 9.49 -3.39 14.07
C ASP A 12 10.30 -2.12 13.78
N LYS A 13 10.75 -1.93 12.53
CA LYS A 13 11.43 -0.70 12.12
C LYS A 13 10.52 0.53 12.24
N VAL A 14 9.27 0.41 11.79
CA VAL A 14 8.27 1.49 11.86
C VAL A 14 7.92 1.79 13.32
N GLN A 15 7.77 0.76 14.15
CA GLN A 15 7.53 0.88 15.58
C GLN A 15 8.66 1.68 16.25
N GLN A 16 9.91 1.23 16.08
CA GLN A 16 11.06 1.92 16.69
C GLN A 16 11.13 3.38 16.25
N PHE A 17 10.93 3.66 14.96
CA PHE A 17 10.94 5.02 14.43
C PHE A 17 9.89 5.93 15.08
N CYS A 18 8.67 5.41 15.33
CA CYS A 18 7.58 6.16 15.95
C CYS A 18 7.80 6.33 17.46
N GLU A 19 8.24 5.28 18.15
CA GLU A 19 8.48 5.28 19.60
C GLU A 19 9.64 6.22 19.97
N ASP A 20 10.71 6.26 19.17
CA ASP A 20 11.83 7.22 19.32
C ASP A 20 11.38 8.69 19.32
N ARG A 21 10.18 8.96 18.77
CA ARG A 21 9.60 10.30 18.62
C ARG A 21 8.37 10.52 19.49
N ASP A 22 8.01 9.54 20.33
CA ASP A 22 6.79 9.58 21.16
C ASP A 22 5.51 9.79 20.32
N TRP A 23 5.45 9.22 19.11
CA TRP A 23 4.33 9.44 18.18
C TRP A 23 3.11 8.56 18.43
N ASP A 24 3.23 7.58 19.32
CA ASP A 24 2.15 6.66 19.71
C ASP A 24 0.89 7.40 20.15
N GLN A 25 1.04 8.56 20.79
CA GLN A 25 -0.06 9.41 21.24
C GLN A 25 -0.92 10.00 20.09
N PHE A 26 -0.40 10.06 18.86
CA PHE A 26 -1.09 10.62 17.69
C PHE A 26 -1.69 9.54 16.79
N HIS A 27 -1.29 8.28 16.96
CA HIS A 27 -1.62 7.18 16.04
C HIS A 27 -2.83 6.35 16.49
N ASN A 28 -3.99 6.98 16.65
CA ASN A 28 -5.26 6.26 16.81
C ASN A 28 -5.76 5.71 15.44
N PRO A 29 -6.77 4.82 15.38
CA PRO A 29 -7.16 4.16 14.12
C PRO A 29 -7.64 5.16 13.05
N LYS A 30 -8.28 6.24 13.48
CA LYS A 30 -8.78 7.28 12.58
C LYS A 30 -7.63 8.07 11.96
N GLU A 31 -6.65 8.49 12.77
CA GLU A 31 -5.48 9.24 12.25
C GLU A 31 -4.62 8.37 11.33
N LEU A 32 -4.43 7.10 11.65
CA LEU A 32 -3.68 6.18 10.79
C LEU A 32 -4.40 5.91 9.45
N ALA A 33 -5.72 5.81 9.46
CA ALA A 33 -6.52 5.70 8.23
C ALA A 33 -6.43 6.98 7.39
N ILE A 34 -6.43 8.16 8.03
CA ILE A 34 -6.24 9.46 7.37
C ILE A 34 -4.84 9.53 6.74
N GLY A 35 -3.79 9.15 7.47
CA GLY A 35 -2.44 9.10 6.93
C GLY A 35 -2.36 8.20 5.70
N ALA A 36 -2.81 6.95 5.81
CA ALA A 36 -2.78 6.00 4.70
C ALA A 36 -3.49 6.49 3.43
N VAL A 37 -4.62 7.20 3.54
CA VAL A 37 -5.31 7.74 2.36
C VAL A 37 -4.69 9.03 1.85
N THR A 38 -4.07 9.82 2.73
CA THR A 38 -3.34 11.03 2.35
C THR A 38 -2.15 10.67 1.47
N GLU A 39 -1.28 9.77 1.90
CA GLU A 39 -0.11 9.35 1.11
C GLU A 39 -0.52 8.64 -0.18
N ALA A 40 -1.59 7.85 -0.15
CA ALA A 40 -2.14 7.25 -1.37
C ALA A 40 -2.68 8.30 -2.36
N ALA A 41 -3.11 9.46 -1.87
CA ALA A 41 -3.52 10.58 -2.71
C ALA A 41 -2.31 11.37 -3.26
N GLU A 42 -1.19 11.44 -2.53
CA GLU A 42 0.06 12.01 -3.03
C GLU A 42 0.60 11.15 -4.20
N LEU A 43 0.58 9.81 -4.05
CA LEU A 43 0.86 8.89 -5.15
C LEU A 43 -0.04 9.13 -6.37
N LEU A 44 -1.33 9.36 -6.15
CA LEU A 44 -2.28 9.66 -7.23
C LEU A 44 -1.92 10.98 -7.94
N ASP A 45 -1.51 12.00 -7.19
CA ASP A 45 -1.20 13.33 -7.73
C ASP A 45 0.00 13.31 -8.69
N ILE A 46 0.95 12.38 -8.52
CA ILE A 46 2.06 12.17 -9.49
C ILE A 46 1.52 11.86 -10.89
N PHE A 47 0.48 11.02 -10.97
CA PHE A 47 -0.09 10.53 -12.23
C PHE A 47 -1.30 11.34 -12.70
N ARG A 48 -1.75 12.31 -11.91
CA ARG A 48 -2.90 13.12 -12.24
C ARG A 48 -2.63 13.98 -13.49
N PHE A 49 -3.56 13.89 -14.45
CA PHE A 49 -3.50 14.57 -15.75
C PHE A 49 -2.32 14.18 -16.67
N LYS A 50 -1.68 13.02 -16.44
CA LYS A 50 -0.59 12.50 -17.28
C LYS A 50 -1.13 11.65 -18.44
N SER A 51 -0.48 11.73 -19.60
CA SER A 51 -0.70 10.79 -20.71
C SER A 51 0.03 9.45 -20.47
N GLU A 52 -0.21 8.45 -21.32
CA GLU A 52 0.53 7.18 -21.26
C GLU A 52 2.04 7.41 -21.46
N GLU A 53 2.42 8.29 -22.40
CA GLU A 53 3.82 8.65 -22.65
C GLU A 53 4.46 9.36 -21.45
N ASP A 54 3.73 10.29 -20.80
CA ASP A 54 4.21 10.96 -19.59
C ASP A 54 4.46 9.95 -18.45
N MET A 55 3.55 8.98 -18.28
CA MET A 55 3.66 7.93 -17.26
C MET A 55 4.87 7.02 -17.53
N GLU A 56 5.09 6.63 -18.78
CA GLU A 56 6.30 5.88 -19.16
C GLU A 56 7.58 6.68 -18.90
N GLU A 57 7.59 8.00 -19.17
CA GLU A 57 8.75 8.85 -18.88
C GLU A 57 9.03 8.92 -17.37
N ILE A 58 8.00 9.09 -16.54
CA ILE A 58 8.11 9.10 -15.07
C ILE A 58 8.76 7.81 -14.59
N MET A 59 8.27 6.66 -15.05
CA MET A 59 8.76 5.35 -14.60
C MET A 59 10.15 4.99 -15.12
N ASN A 60 10.58 5.56 -16.26
CA ASN A 60 11.90 5.32 -16.84
C ASN A 60 12.97 6.33 -16.38
N ASN A 61 12.57 7.45 -15.78
CA ASN A 61 13.47 8.44 -15.22
C ASN A 61 13.73 8.16 -13.73
N ILE A 62 14.98 7.92 -13.35
CA ILE A 62 15.37 7.53 -11.98
C ILE A 62 14.92 8.56 -10.94
N GLU A 63 15.08 9.85 -11.22
CA GLU A 63 14.73 10.91 -10.28
C GLU A 63 13.21 11.03 -10.12
N LYS A 64 12.45 10.99 -11.23
CA LYS A 64 10.98 11.07 -11.16
C LYS A 64 10.35 9.81 -10.55
N ARG A 65 10.93 8.64 -10.81
CA ARG A 65 10.46 7.38 -10.22
C ARG A 65 10.67 7.35 -8.72
N LYS A 66 11.66 8.09 -8.20
CA LYS A 66 11.90 8.17 -6.76
C LYS A 66 10.69 8.72 -6.01
N ASP A 67 10.03 9.76 -6.56
CA ASP A 67 8.80 10.29 -5.96
C ASP A 67 7.73 9.18 -5.85
N VAL A 68 7.58 8.33 -6.87
CA VAL A 68 6.66 7.18 -6.83
C VAL A 68 7.07 6.16 -5.76
N GLU A 69 8.37 5.87 -5.64
CA GLU A 69 8.91 4.96 -4.62
C GLU A 69 8.65 5.49 -3.20
N ASP A 70 8.82 6.79 -2.99
CA ASP A 70 8.60 7.48 -1.72
C ASP A 70 7.11 7.43 -1.32
N GLU A 71 6.18 7.79 -2.20
CA GLU A 71 4.73 7.77 -1.87
C GLU A 71 4.17 6.35 -1.65
N LEU A 72 4.72 5.35 -2.36
CA LEU A 72 4.41 3.95 -2.10
C LEU A 72 4.91 3.51 -0.72
N ALA A 73 6.10 3.95 -0.34
CA ALA A 73 6.69 3.66 0.96
C ALA A 73 5.92 4.33 2.10
N ASP A 74 5.48 5.58 1.92
CA ASP A 74 4.72 6.33 2.92
C ASP A 74 3.32 5.76 3.12
N THR A 75 2.63 5.40 2.03
CA THR A 75 1.38 4.63 2.12
C THR A 75 1.59 3.33 2.91
N PHE A 76 2.67 2.61 2.62
CA PHE A 76 2.98 1.35 3.30
C PHE A 76 3.38 1.54 4.76
N PHE A 77 4.08 2.63 5.10
CA PHE A 77 4.44 3.01 6.46
C PHE A 77 3.19 3.09 7.36
N PHE A 78 2.16 3.81 6.92
CA PHE A 78 0.91 3.92 7.68
C PHE A 78 0.20 2.58 7.82
N LEU A 79 0.17 1.75 6.78
CA LEU A 79 -0.42 0.41 6.86
C LEU A 79 0.33 -0.48 7.85
N LEU A 80 1.67 -0.46 7.83
CA LEU A 80 2.50 -1.21 8.76
C LEU A 80 2.31 -0.72 10.20
N ARG A 81 2.32 0.60 10.42
CA ARG A 81 2.11 1.18 11.75
C ARG A 81 0.73 0.83 12.30
N PHE A 82 -0.30 0.92 11.46
CA PHE A 82 -1.65 0.49 11.83
C PHE A 82 -1.66 -0.97 12.24
N CYS A 83 -1.10 -1.84 11.42
CA CYS A 83 -1.09 -3.26 11.71
C CYS A 83 -0.26 -3.62 12.94
N GLN A 84 0.79 -2.85 13.24
CA GLN A 84 1.64 -3.04 14.41
C GLN A 84 0.93 -2.62 15.70
N LEU A 85 0.30 -1.45 15.74
CA LEU A 85 -0.40 -0.95 16.94
C LEU A 85 -1.64 -1.77 17.33
N TYR A 86 -2.31 -2.37 16.36
CA TYR A 86 -3.57 -3.09 16.56
C TYR A 86 -3.48 -4.60 16.36
N ASP A 87 -2.26 -5.15 16.39
CA ASP A 87 -2.00 -6.60 16.29
C ASP A 87 -2.68 -7.28 15.08
N ILE A 88 -2.59 -6.62 13.93
CA ILE A 88 -3.17 -7.13 12.68
C ILE A 88 -2.09 -7.91 11.92
N ASP A 89 -2.28 -9.21 11.74
CA ASP A 89 -1.47 -10.00 10.81
C ASP A 89 -1.85 -9.67 9.35
N LEU A 90 -1.13 -8.70 8.78
CA LEU A 90 -1.34 -8.22 7.41
C LEU A 90 -1.10 -9.32 6.36
N SER A 91 -0.15 -10.24 6.60
CA SER A 91 0.14 -11.34 5.68
C SER A 91 -1.06 -12.27 5.57
N THR A 92 -1.57 -12.73 6.72
CA THR A 92 -2.75 -13.59 6.80
C THR A 92 -4.00 -12.87 6.27
N ALA A 93 -4.18 -11.59 6.61
CA ALA A 93 -5.29 -10.78 6.12
C ALA A 93 -5.30 -10.68 4.58
N LEU A 94 -4.13 -10.47 3.96
CA LEU A 94 -3.99 -10.39 2.51
C LEU A 94 -4.25 -11.74 1.83
N ILE A 95 -3.69 -12.84 2.36
CA ILE A 95 -3.94 -14.20 1.85
C ILE A 95 -5.44 -14.50 1.84
N ASN A 96 -6.12 -14.29 2.97
CA ASN A 96 -7.56 -14.48 3.10
C ASN A 96 -8.35 -13.59 2.12
N LYS A 97 -7.89 -12.36 1.88
CA LYS A 97 -8.52 -11.44 0.93
C LYS A 97 -8.35 -11.91 -0.51
N ILE A 98 -7.18 -12.45 -0.87
CA ILE A 98 -6.91 -13.02 -2.19
C ILE A 98 -7.83 -14.22 -2.44
N GLU A 99 -7.96 -15.15 -1.49
CA GLU A 99 -8.86 -16.31 -1.63
C GLU A 99 -10.32 -15.89 -1.88
N LYS A 100 -10.81 -14.91 -1.10
CA LYS A 100 -12.14 -14.30 -1.31
C LYS A 100 -12.28 -13.67 -2.69
N ASN A 101 -11.23 -12.98 -3.17
CA ASN A 101 -11.23 -12.37 -4.50
C ASN A 101 -11.20 -13.44 -5.61
N SER A 102 -10.44 -14.53 -5.45
CA SER A 102 -10.41 -15.64 -6.41
C SER A 102 -11.77 -16.33 -6.54
N ALA A 103 -12.52 -16.48 -5.44
CA ALA A 103 -13.89 -16.98 -5.48
C ALA A 103 -14.85 -15.99 -6.18
N LYS A 104 -14.64 -14.68 -5.99
CA LYS A 104 -15.46 -13.62 -6.60
C LYS A 104 -15.15 -13.41 -8.09
N TYR A 105 -13.90 -13.63 -8.51
CA TYR A 105 -13.39 -13.41 -9.85
C TYR A 105 -12.69 -14.68 -10.39
N PRO A 106 -13.46 -15.74 -10.73
CA PRO A 106 -12.88 -16.99 -11.20
C PRO A 106 -12.21 -16.85 -12.57
N ILE A 107 -11.11 -17.58 -12.78
CA ILE A 107 -10.19 -17.42 -13.92
C ILE A 107 -10.91 -17.62 -15.27
N ASP A 108 -11.78 -18.62 -15.37
CA ASP A 108 -12.53 -18.96 -16.57
C ASP A 108 -13.45 -17.84 -17.06
N LYS A 109 -13.88 -16.95 -16.16
CA LYS A 109 -14.78 -15.82 -16.47
C LYS A 109 -14.07 -14.47 -16.56
N PHE A 110 -12.99 -14.28 -15.82
CA PHE A 110 -12.37 -12.96 -15.64
C PHE A 110 -10.96 -12.82 -16.24
N ARG A 111 -10.39 -13.87 -16.86
CA ARG A 111 -9.10 -13.75 -17.55
C ARG A 111 -9.18 -12.74 -18.69
N GLY A 112 -8.40 -11.65 -18.60
CA GLY A 112 -8.40 -10.57 -19.59
C GLY A 112 -9.63 -9.66 -19.53
N SER A 113 -10.43 -9.74 -18.47
CA SER A 113 -11.62 -8.91 -18.27
C SER A 113 -11.44 -7.97 -17.08
N ASN A 114 -11.82 -6.70 -17.26
CA ASN A 114 -11.94 -5.71 -16.20
C ASN A 114 -13.39 -5.52 -15.71
N LYS A 115 -14.31 -6.38 -16.15
CA LYS A 115 -15.72 -6.33 -15.72
C LYS A 115 -15.83 -6.60 -14.24
N LYS A 116 -16.81 -5.96 -13.59
CA LYS A 116 -17.15 -6.27 -12.19
C LYS A 116 -17.84 -7.63 -12.13
N SER A 117 -17.75 -8.31 -10.99
CA SER A 117 -18.44 -9.59 -10.79
C SER A 117 -19.97 -9.47 -10.88
N SER A 118 -20.51 -8.27 -10.69
CA SER A 118 -21.92 -7.94 -10.86
C SER A 118 -22.34 -7.73 -12.33
N GLU A 119 -21.38 -7.68 -13.26
CA GLU A 119 -21.59 -7.41 -14.69
C GLU A 119 -21.41 -8.67 -15.57
N VAL A 120 -21.22 -9.85 -14.94
CA VAL A 120 -21.00 -11.16 -15.58
C VAL A 120 -22.10 -12.14 -15.21
#